data_AF-A0A958K2L0-F1
#
_entry.id   AF-A0A958K2L0-F1
#
_cell.length_a   1.000
_cell.length_b   1.000
_cell.length_c   1.000
_cell.angle_alpha   90.00
_cell.angle_beta   90.00
_cell.angle_gamma   90.00
#
_symmetry.space_group_name_H-M   'P 1'
#
loop_
_entity.id
_entity.type
_entity.pdbx_description
1 polymer ?
#
loop_
_entity_poly.entity_id
_entity_poly.type
_entity_poly.pdbx_seq_one_letter_code
_entity_poly.pdbx_strand_id
1 'polypeptide(L)'
;VVVPCFSRPEMIEAWCGLPLSYSTLDGITVAKRIPENWWVVVNPGQEIEKELSPWEIEKLSQGSEAIPELLLDIVPENSIEPLTLLPVEEHEFVKLKQALANAAPQEPMLESIFLAKEQGLQEDGETIEQLLIGMAWNQGATPDLQGPFEHLIQTAMIGDSTYALYSSLTESGSMRIGMLRKFSPLYQRNEETKLRKIFNKLLG
;
A
#
# COMPACT_ATOMS: atom_id res chain seq x y z
N VAL A 1 11.06 -24.43 -18.25
CA VAL A 1 9.90 -24.91 -17.44
C VAL A 1 9.31 -23.68 -16.77
N VAL A 2 7.98 -23.59 -16.71
CA VAL A 2 7.28 -22.48 -16.05
C VAL A 2 6.61 -23.01 -14.79
N VAL A 3 6.86 -22.36 -13.65
CA VAL A 3 6.27 -22.71 -12.36
C VAL A 3 5.20 -21.67 -12.01
N PRO A 4 3.92 -22.05 -11.94
CA PRO A 4 2.90 -21.15 -11.45
C PRO A 4 3.01 -21.01 -9.92
N CYS A 5 3.03 -19.78 -9.44
CA CYS A 5 2.96 -19.43 -8.02
C CYS A 5 1.73 -18.56 -7.77
N PHE A 6 1.09 -18.73 -6.63
CA PHE A 6 -0.14 -18.01 -6.29
C PHE A 6 0.06 -17.30 -4.97
N SER A 7 -0.27 -16.00 -4.91
CA SER A 7 -0.17 -15.23 -3.67
C SER A 7 -1.29 -15.55 -2.69
N ARG A 8 -2.39 -16.18 -3.16
CA ARG A 8 -3.52 -16.60 -2.32
C ARG A 8 -4.09 -17.96 -2.76
N PRO A 9 -4.60 -18.79 -1.83
CA PRO A 9 -5.17 -20.09 -2.15
C PRO A 9 -6.33 -20.06 -3.15
N GLU A 10 -7.24 -19.08 -3.04
CA GLU A 10 -8.41 -18.96 -3.90
C GLU A 10 -8.05 -18.77 -5.38
N MET A 11 -6.86 -18.26 -5.67
CA MET A 11 -6.39 -18.08 -7.05
C MET A 11 -6.01 -19.41 -7.72
N ILE A 12 -5.67 -20.44 -6.95
CA ILE A 12 -5.34 -21.77 -7.47
C ILE A 12 -6.58 -22.41 -8.09
N GLU A 13 -7.69 -22.38 -7.33
CA GLU A 13 -8.97 -22.94 -7.78
C GLU A 13 -9.52 -22.16 -8.97
N ALA A 14 -9.43 -20.83 -8.95
CA ALA A 14 -9.81 -20.00 -10.08
C ALA A 14 -9.01 -20.33 -11.36
N TRP A 15 -7.73 -20.68 -11.24
CA TRP A 15 -6.85 -20.96 -12.37
C TRP A 15 -7.05 -22.36 -12.97
N CYS A 16 -7.14 -23.41 -12.15
CA CYS A 16 -7.22 -24.80 -12.65
C CYS A 16 -8.62 -25.44 -12.56
N GLY A 17 -9.59 -24.77 -11.93
CA GLY A 17 -10.96 -25.26 -11.75
C GLY A 17 -11.09 -26.48 -10.83
N LEU A 18 -10.02 -26.84 -10.10
CA LEU A 18 -9.96 -28.02 -9.24
C LEU A 18 -9.26 -27.68 -7.91
N PRO A 19 -9.62 -28.35 -6.81
CA PRO A 19 -8.88 -28.24 -5.56
C PRO A 19 -7.55 -28.99 -5.68
N LEU A 20 -6.42 -28.25 -5.63
CA LEU A 20 -5.08 -28.82 -5.59
C LEU A 20 -4.53 -28.79 -4.16
N SER A 21 -3.69 -29.78 -3.83
CA SER A 21 -2.84 -29.67 -2.65
C SER A 21 -1.70 -28.69 -2.91
N TYR A 22 -1.44 -27.80 -1.95
CA TYR A 22 -0.39 -26.80 -2.06
C TYR A 22 0.40 -26.66 -0.75
N SER A 23 1.60 -26.09 -0.85
CA SER A 23 2.40 -25.68 0.29
C SER A 23 2.66 -24.18 0.22
N THR A 24 2.48 -23.47 1.33
CA THR A 24 2.84 -22.06 1.43
C THR A 24 4.34 -21.92 1.68
N LEU A 25 5.00 -21.09 0.87
CA LEU A 25 6.40 -20.75 0.99
C LEU A 25 6.53 -19.23 0.91
N ASP A 26 7.48 -18.63 1.63
CA ASP A 26 7.86 -17.24 1.40
C ASP A 26 8.63 -17.10 0.06
N GLY A 27 8.65 -15.87 -0.50
CA GLY A 27 9.24 -15.62 -1.82
C GLY A 27 10.73 -15.98 -1.92
N ILE A 28 11.51 -15.80 -0.84
CA ILE A 28 12.94 -16.14 -0.82
C ILE A 28 13.12 -17.66 -0.82
N THR A 29 12.30 -18.39 -0.07
CA THR A 29 12.29 -19.84 -0.07
C THR A 29 11.88 -20.41 -1.43
N VAL A 30 10.94 -19.77 -2.13
CA VAL A 30 10.59 -20.13 -3.52
C VAL A 30 11.80 -19.96 -4.43
N ALA A 31 12.43 -18.78 -4.42
CA ALA A 31 13.59 -18.49 -5.28
C ALA A 31 14.76 -19.45 -5.05
N LYS A 32 15.01 -19.87 -3.79
CA LYS A 32 16.07 -20.83 -3.45
C LYS A 32 15.78 -22.28 -3.86
N ARG A 33 14.51 -22.65 -4.07
CA ARG A 33 14.11 -24.02 -4.42
C ARG A 33 13.95 -24.23 -5.93
N ILE A 34 13.69 -23.16 -6.66
CA ILE A 34 13.45 -23.23 -8.09
C ILE A 34 14.79 -23.25 -8.83
N PRO A 35 15.00 -24.19 -9.78
CA PRO A 35 16.20 -24.19 -10.60
C PRO A 35 16.39 -22.85 -11.32
N GLU A 36 17.62 -22.35 -11.37
CA GLU A 36 17.96 -21.03 -11.91
C GLU A 36 17.54 -20.85 -13.38
N ASN A 37 17.36 -21.93 -14.14
CA ASN A 37 16.95 -21.88 -15.55
C ASN A 37 15.42 -21.99 -15.77
N TRP A 38 14.63 -21.98 -14.69
CA TRP A 38 13.17 -22.04 -14.77
C TRP A 38 12.58 -20.64 -14.70
N TRP A 39 11.35 -20.49 -15.19
CA TRP A 39 10.58 -19.26 -15.07
C TRP A 39 9.54 -19.44 -13.97
N VAL A 40 9.22 -18.35 -13.27
CA VAL A 40 8.13 -18.32 -12.29
C VAL A 40 7.08 -17.34 -12.78
N VAL A 41 5.82 -17.74 -12.77
CA VAL A 41 4.69 -16.86 -13.06
C VAL A 41 3.86 -16.73 -11.80
N VAL A 42 3.86 -15.53 -11.21
CA VAL A 42 3.06 -15.20 -10.04
C VAL A 42 1.67 -14.76 -10.49
N ASN A 43 0.63 -15.41 -9.96
CA ASN A 43 -0.78 -15.17 -10.26
C ASN A 43 -1.12 -15.27 -11.76
N PRO A 44 -0.85 -16.43 -12.39
CA PRO A 44 -1.09 -16.61 -13.83
C PRO A 44 -2.57 -16.36 -14.19
N GLY A 45 -2.78 -15.63 -15.29
CA GLY A 45 -4.10 -15.25 -15.81
C GLY A 45 -4.81 -14.15 -15.03
N GLN A 46 -4.11 -13.42 -14.15
CA GLN A 46 -4.66 -12.30 -13.38
C GLN A 46 -4.11 -10.96 -13.87
N GLU A 47 -4.79 -9.86 -13.56
CA GLU A 47 -4.33 -8.50 -13.89
C GLU A 47 -2.99 -8.15 -13.22
N ILE A 48 -2.73 -8.72 -12.04
CA ILE A 48 -1.49 -8.54 -11.27
C ILE A 48 -0.46 -9.65 -11.53
N GLU A 49 -0.50 -10.27 -12.71
CA GLU A 49 0.47 -11.29 -13.11
C GLU A 49 1.88 -10.71 -13.18
N LYS A 50 2.87 -11.46 -12.67
CA LYS A 50 4.28 -11.12 -12.83
C LYS A 50 5.08 -12.35 -13.20
N GLU A 51 5.80 -12.23 -14.31
CA GLU A 51 6.81 -13.21 -14.72
C GLU A 51 8.15 -12.85 -14.08
N LEU A 52 8.80 -13.85 -13.47
CA LEU A 52 10.18 -13.77 -13.00
C LEU A 52 11.04 -14.63 -13.92
N SER A 53 11.98 -13.95 -14.56
CA SER A 53 13.02 -14.54 -15.39
C SER A 53 14.02 -15.36 -14.57
N PRO A 54 14.76 -16.27 -15.23
CA PRO A 54 15.92 -16.96 -14.66
C PRO A 54 16.87 -16.07 -13.84
N TRP A 55 17.20 -14.89 -14.39
CA TRP A 55 18.09 -13.94 -13.73
C TRP A 55 17.47 -13.32 -12.48
N GLU A 56 16.18 -12.96 -12.51
CA GLU A 56 15.47 -12.45 -11.33
C GLU A 56 15.43 -13.50 -10.21
N ILE A 57 15.22 -14.78 -10.57
CA ILE A 57 15.22 -15.90 -9.62
C ILE A 57 16.61 -16.11 -9.02
N GLU A 58 17.66 -16.09 -9.85
CA GLU A 58 19.05 -16.17 -9.40
C GLU A 58 19.37 -15.07 -8.38
N LYS A 59 18.98 -13.82 -8.67
CA LYS A 59 19.17 -12.69 -7.76
C LYS A 59 18.37 -12.84 -6.46
N LEU A 60 17.08 -13.17 -6.55
CA LEU A 60 16.24 -13.39 -5.36
C LEU A 60 16.78 -14.53 -4.47
N SER A 61 17.44 -15.53 -5.04
CA SER A 61 18.05 -16.63 -4.29
C SER A 61 19.19 -16.17 -3.36
N GLN A 62 19.85 -15.05 -3.68
CA GLN A 62 20.91 -14.43 -2.89
C GLN A 62 20.36 -13.74 -1.62
N GLY A 63 19.04 -13.53 -1.53
CA GLY A 63 18.36 -12.95 -0.38
C GLY A 63 17.82 -11.54 -0.65
N SER A 64 17.28 -10.91 0.40
CA SER A 64 16.63 -9.59 0.29
C SER A 64 17.57 -8.46 -0.10
N GLU A 65 18.89 -8.64 0.06
CA GLU A 65 19.89 -7.64 -0.32
C GLU A 65 20.01 -7.46 -1.84
N ALA A 66 19.53 -8.40 -2.66
CA ALA A 66 19.52 -8.30 -4.12
C ALA A 66 18.30 -7.55 -4.69
N ILE A 67 17.30 -7.24 -3.85
CA ILE A 67 16.08 -6.54 -4.28
C ILE A 67 16.37 -5.16 -4.92
N PRO A 68 17.27 -4.32 -4.37
CA PRO A 68 17.58 -3.03 -4.98
C PRO A 68 18.05 -3.14 -6.43
N GLU A 69 18.86 -4.16 -6.76
CA GLU A 69 19.35 -4.37 -8.13
C GLU A 69 18.23 -4.79 -9.09
N LEU A 70 17.31 -5.64 -8.62
CA LEU A 70 16.13 -6.03 -9.40
C LEU A 70 15.22 -4.84 -9.72
N LEU A 71 15.09 -3.92 -8.76
CA LEU A 71 14.30 -2.71 -8.95
C LEU A 71 14.90 -1.77 -10.00
N LEU A 72 16.23 -1.74 -10.14
CA LEU A 72 16.90 -0.92 -11.16
C LEU A 72 16.59 -1.39 -12.59
N ASP A 73 16.34 -2.68 -12.80
CA ASP A 73 15.97 -3.23 -14.11
C ASP A 73 14.47 -3.03 -14.42
N ILE A 74 13.63 -3.04 -13.39
CA ILE A 74 12.18 -2.82 -13.52
C ILE A 74 11.84 -1.35 -13.74
N VAL A 75 12.60 -0.43 -13.12
CA VAL A 75 12.39 1.01 -13.24
C VAL A 75 13.26 1.52 -14.39
N PRO A 76 12.69 1.86 -15.56
CA PRO A 76 13.48 2.33 -16.68
C PRO A 76 14.27 3.57 -16.28
N GLU A 77 15.57 3.64 -16.61
CA GLU A 77 16.47 4.76 -16.29
C GLU A 77 15.93 6.13 -16.73
N ASN A 78 14.95 6.17 -17.65
CA ASN A 78 14.42 7.37 -18.27
C ASN A 78 12.91 7.62 -18.07
N SER A 79 12.15 6.78 -17.35
CA SER A 79 10.67 6.84 -17.47
C SER A 79 9.90 7.25 -16.21
N ILE A 80 10.57 7.56 -15.11
CA ILE A 80 9.87 8.09 -13.94
C ILE A 80 10.74 9.19 -13.37
N GLU A 81 10.39 10.42 -13.69
CA GLU A 81 10.83 11.49 -12.82
C GLU A 81 10.41 11.17 -11.39
N PRO A 82 11.34 11.25 -10.41
CA PRO A 82 11.07 10.77 -9.07
C PRO A 82 9.89 11.52 -8.46
N LEU A 83 8.77 10.79 -8.32
CA LEU A 83 7.62 11.27 -7.56
C LEU A 83 8.08 11.52 -6.13
N THR A 84 8.04 12.79 -5.74
CA THR A 84 8.44 13.25 -4.43
C THR A 84 7.21 13.44 -3.59
N LEU A 85 7.17 12.74 -2.45
CA LEU A 85 6.16 13.00 -1.44
C LEU A 85 6.61 14.11 -0.50
N LEU A 86 5.81 15.16 -0.42
CA LEU A 86 5.98 16.32 0.46
C LEU A 86 4.88 16.37 1.53
N PRO A 87 5.17 16.93 2.72
CA PRO A 87 4.13 17.19 3.72
C PRO A 87 3.14 18.24 3.21
N VAL A 88 1.90 18.19 3.70
CA VAL A 88 0.90 19.24 3.44
C VAL A 88 1.03 20.35 4.47
N GLU A 89 1.31 21.57 4.03
CA GLU A 89 1.52 22.73 4.91
C GLU A 89 0.25 23.08 5.71
N GLU A 90 0.41 23.69 6.89
CA GLU A 90 -0.72 23.95 7.81
C GLU A 90 -1.86 24.77 7.17
N HIS A 91 -1.51 25.72 6.32
CA HIS A 91 -2.45 26.62 5.64
C HIS A 91 -3.07 26.00 4.37
N GLU A 92 -2.61 24.84 3.93
CA GLU A 92 -3.15 24.14 2.77
C GLU A 92 -4.32 23.23 3.16
N PHE A 93 -5.33 23.15 2.28
CA PHE A 93 -6.49 22.27 2.42
C PHE A 93 -7.20 22.34 3.79
N VAL A 94 -7.27 23.54 4.39
CA VAL A 94 -7.80 23.74 5.75
C VAL A 94 -9.18 23.13 5.94
N LYS A 95 -10.09 23.33 4.97
CA LYS A 95 -11.45 22.77 5.01
C LYS A 95 -11.45 21.24 5.01
N LEU A 96 -10.61 20.62 4.18
CA LEU A 96 -10.47 19.17 4.12
C LEU A 96 -9.88 18.63 5.42
N LYS A 97 -8.80 19.22 5.93
CA LYS A 97 -8.17 18.82 7.20
C LYS A 97 -9.17 18.86 8.34
N GLN A 98 -9.98 19.92 8.44
CA GLN A 98 -11.05 20.03 9.42
C GLN A 98 -12.14 18.98 9.23
N ALA A 99 -12.60 18.77 8.00
CA ALA A 99 -13.64 17.79 7.71
C ALA A 99 -13.19 16.36 8.08
N LEU A 100 -11.97 15.97 7.68
CA LEU A 100 -11.38 14.67 8.01
C LEU A 100 -11.16 14.52 9.52
N ALA A 101 -10.63 15.54 10.20
CA ALA A 101 -10.41 15.51 11.65
C ALA A 101 -11.72 15.39 12.44
N ASN A 102 -12.82 15.95 11.94
CA ASN A 102 -14.15 15.85 12.56
C ASN A 102 -14.82 14.50 12.29
N ALA A 103 -14.64 13.93 11.10
CA ALA A 103 -15.22 12.63 10.73
C ALA A 103 -14.47 11.45 11.34
N ALA A 104 -13.13 11.51 11.42
CA ALA A 104 -12.30 10.39 11.84
C ALA A 104 -12.65 9.79 13.22
N PRO A 105 -12.97 10.57 14.27
CA PRO A 105 -13.40 10.03 15.56
C PRO A 105 -14.72 9.25 15.51
N GLN A 106 -15.58 9.52 14.51
CA GLN A 106 -16.88 8.86 14.37
C GLN A 106 -16.76 7.44 13.81
N GLU A 107 -15.60 7.08 13.26
CA GLU A 107 -15.39 5.81 12.54
C GLU A 107 -14.58 4.84 13.38
N PRO A 108 -15.20 3.86 14.08
CA PRO A 108 -14.54 3.10 15.14
C PRO A 108 -13.35 2.26 14.66
N MET A 109 -13.35 1.88 13.38
CA MET A 109 -12.32 1.04 12.77
C MET A 109 -11.18 1.84 12.16
N LEU A 110 -11.31 3.17 12.05
CA LEU A 110 -10.28 4.03 11.48
C LEU A 110 -9.17 4.26 12.52
N GLU A 111 -7.97 3.81 12.18
CA GLU A 111 -6.79 3.92 13.03
C GLU A 111 -6.06 5.24 12.78
N SER A 112 -5.81 5.57 11.51
CA SER A 112 -5.11 6.80 11.16
C SER A 112 -5.47 7.36 9.79
N ILE A 113 -5.34 8.68 9.67
CA ILE A 113 -5.42 9.42 8.40
C ILE A 113 -4.09 10.13 8.16
N PHE A 114 -3.54 9.98 6.96
CA PHE A 114 -2.35 10.66 6.48
C PHE A 114 -2.68 11.55 5.28
N LEU A 115 -1.98 12.67 5.17
CA LEU A 115 -2.03 13.56 4.01
C LEU A 115 -0.62 13.85 3.53
N ALA A 116 -0.40 13.78 2.22
CA ALA A 116 0.83 14.20 1.57
C ALA A 116 0.53 14.77 0.19
N LYS A 117 1.43 15.59 -0.34
CA LYS A 117 1.42 15.97 -1.75
C LYS A 117 2.40 15.09 -2.50
N GLU A 118 1.96 14.53 -3.61
CA GLU A 118 2.82 13.89 -4.59
C GLU A 118 3.12 14.90 -5.69
N GLN A 119 4.40 15.14 -5.93
CA GLN A 119 4.87 16.02 -7.00
C GLN A 119 5.83 15.26 -7.91
N GLY A 120 5.69 15.45 -9.22
CA GLY A 120 6.66 14.99 -10.23
C GLY A 120 6.59 15.88 -11.47
N LEU A 121 7.46 15.69 -12.45
CA LEU A 121 7.26 16.29 -13.77
C LEU A 121 6.84 15.21 -14.78
N GLN A 122 5.97 15.62 -15.68
CA GLN A 122 5.60 14.85 -16.87
C GLN A 122 6.71 14.92 -17.92
N GLU A 123 6.61 14.11 -18.97
CA GLU A 123 7.58 14.08 -20.09
C GLU A 123 7.72 15.43 -20.80
N ASP A 124 6.70 16.29 -20.75
CA ASP A 124 6.70 17.65 -21.31
C ASP A 124 7.27 18.71 -20.36
N GLY A 125 7.66 18.32 -19.14
CA GLY A 125 8.17 19.19 -18.09
C GLY A 125 7.08 19.87 -17.26
N GLU A 126 5.78 19.57 -17.46
CA GLU A 126 4.72 20.08 -16.60
C GLU A 126 4.77 19.40 -15.23
N THR A 127 4.69 20.20 -14.16
CA THR A 127 4.61 19.66 -12.80
C THR A 127 3.22 19.08 -12.57
N ILE A 128 3.14 17.80 -12.26
CA ILE A 128 1.95 17.19 -11.67
C ILE A 128 2.00 17.35 -10.16
N GLU A 129 0.89 17.82 -9.59
CA GLU A 129 0.66 17.82 -8.16
C GLU A 129 -0.64 17.08 -7.85
N GLN A 130 -0.57 16.10 -6.96
CA GLN A 130 -1.73 15.34 -6.51
C GLN A 130 -1.74 15.25 -4.98
N LEU A 131 -2.91 15.44 -4.38
CA LEU A 131 -3.09 15.20 -2.96
C LEU A 131 -3.30 13.70 -2.69
N LEU A 132 -2.44 13.09 -1.88
CA LEU A 132 -2.60 11.71 -1.42
C LEU A 132 -3.25 11.69 -0.04
N ILE A 133 -4.30 10.87 0.09
CA ILE A 133 -5.04 10.67 1.33
C ILE A 133 -4.96 9.19 1.69
N GLY A 134 -4.26 8.86 2.77
CA GLY A 134 -4.09 7.49 3.25
C GLY A 134 -4.94 7.21 4.48
N MET A 135 -5.73 6.14 4.47
CA MET A 135 -6.56 5.71 5.60
C MET A 135 -6.19 4.30 6.03
N ALA A 136 -5.62 4.17 7.22
CA ALA A 136 -5.34 2.87 7.82
C ALA A 136 -6.49 2.44 8.73
N TRP A 137 -6.97 1.22 8.53
CA TRP A 137 -8.08 0.63 9.27
C TRP A 137 -7.60 -0.57 10.07
N ASN A 138 -8.26 -0.85 11.19
CA ASN A 138 -8.00 -2.08 11.93
C ASN A 138 -8.53 -3.32 11.19
N GLN A 139 -8.08 -4.51 11.61
CA GLN A 139 -8.36 -5.79 10.94
C GLN A 139 -9.84 -6.27 10.96
N GLY A 140 -10.80 -5.43 11.38
CA GLY A 140 -12.23 -5.75 11.40
C GLY A 140 -13.09 -4.93 10.43
N ALA A 141 -12.45 -4.08 9.62
CA ALA A 141 -13.14 -3.17 8.72
C ALA A 141 -13.78 -3.89 7.50
N THR A 142 -14.97 -3.40 7.09
CA THR A 142 -15.66 -3.87 5.88
C THR A 142 -15.12 -3.13 4.63
N PRO A 143 -15.34 -3.67 3.42
CA PRO A 143 -14.82 -3.08 2.18
C PRO A 143 -15.34 -1.66 1.87
N ASP A 144 -16.49 -1.27 2.40
CA ASP A 144 -17.23 -0.06 1.99
C ASP A 144 -16.96 1.17 2.87
N LEU A 145 -15.88 1.18 3.64
CA LEU A 145 -15.58 2.29 4.55
C LEU A 145 -14.99 3.53 3.84
N GLN A 146 -14.67 3.44 2.55
CA GLN A 146 -14.18 4.57 1.76
C GLN A 146 -15.30 5.58 1.42
N GLY A 147 -16.52 5.10 1.15
CA GLY A 147 -17.61 5.92 0.59
C GLY A 147 -17.93 7.19 1.39
N PRO A 148 -18.12 7.14 2.73
CA PRO A 148 -18.41 8.33 3.53
C PRO A 148 -17.29 9.38 3.48
N PHE A 149 -16.04 8.93 3.46
CA PHE A 149 -14.89 9.82 3.39
C PHE A 149 -14.69 10.40 2.00
N GLU A 150 -14.89 9.62 0.96
CA GLU A 150 -14.76 10.07 -0.42
C GLU A 150 -15.71 11.24 -0.72
N HIS A 151 -16.99 11.12 -0.31
CA HIS A 151 -17.95 12.21 -0.47
C HIS A 151 -17.54 13.47 0.31
N LEU A 152 -17.02 13.29 1.52
CA LEU A 152 -16.52 14.38 2.35
C LEU A 152 -15.30 15.08 1.72
N ILE A 153 -14.37 14.30 1.15
CA ILE A 153 -13.20 14.79 0.43
C ILE A 153 -13.64 15.63 -0.77
N GLN A 154 -14.53 15.08 -1.63
CA GLN A 154 -15.05 15.77 -2.81
C GLN A 154 -15.72 17.10 -2.44
N THR A 155 -16.50 17.12 -1.36
CA THR A 155 -17.18 18.34 -0.88
C THR A 155 -16.20 19.37 -0.34
N ALA A 156 -15.12 18.94 0.31
CA ALA A 156 -14.13 19.84 0.90
C ALA A 156 -13.10 20.35 -0.12
N MET A 157 -12.88 19.62 -1.20
CA MET A 157 -11.86 19.84 -2.24
C MET A 157 -12.38 20.62 -3.46
N ILE A 158 -13.50 21.33 -3.38
CA ILE A 158 -14.06 22.10 -4.51
C ILE A 158 -12.98 23.00 -5.14
N GLY A 159 -12.47 22.61 -6.31
CA GLY A 159 -11.33 23.21 -7.01
C GLY A 159 -10.53 22.15 -7.81
N ASP A 160 -9.70 22.57 -8.77
CA ASP A 160 -9.03 21.73 -9.76
C ASP A 160 -7.93 20.76 -9.21
N SER A 161 -7.82 20.61 -7.90
CA SER A 161 -6.80 19.74 -7.31
C SER A 161 -7.21 18.27 -7.41
N THR A 162 -6.44 17.48 -8.17
CA THR A 162 -6.61 16.04 -8.20
C THR A 162 -6.23 15.42 -6.85
N TYR A 163 -6.94 14.38 -6.44
CA TYR A 163 -6.60 13.63 -5.23
C TYR A 163 -6.63 12.13 -5.51
N ALA A 164 -5.92 11.36 -4.68
CA ALA A 164 -6.05 9.92 -4.62
C ALA A 164 -6.30 9.46 -3.19
N LEU A 165 -7.28 8.57 -3.03
CA LEU A 165 -7.65 7.97 -1.76
C LEU A 165 -7.15 6.52 -1.71
N TYR A 166 -6.38 6.20 -0.68
CA TYR A 166 -5.92 4.84 -0.40
C TYR A 166 -6.45 4.37 0.94
N SER A 167 -6.96 3.14 0.98
CA SER A 167 -7.27 2.45 2.23
C SER A 167 -6.47 1.15 2.35
N SER A 168 -6.12 0.78 3.59
CA SER A 168 -5.58 -0.54 3.90
C SER A 168 -6.18 -1.06 5.19
N LEU A 169 -6.57 -2.34 5.19
CA LEU A 169 -7.07 -3.08 6.36
C LEU A 169 -5.94 -3.60 7.26
N THR A 170 -4.70 -3.55 6.78
CA THR A 170 -3.53 -4.05 7.51
C THR A 170 -2.40 -3.03 7.48
N GLU A 171 -1.53 -3.09 8.48
CA GLU A 171 -0.32 -2.27 8.53
C GLU A 171 0.60 -2.46 7.31
N SER A 172 0.53 -3.63 6.67
CA SER A 172 1.32 -4.01 5.49
C SER A 172 0.57 -3.94 4.16
N GLY A 173 -0.74 -3.68 4.17
CA GLY A 173 -1.63 -3.98 3.03
C GLY A 173 -1.59 -2.98 1.87
N SER A 174 -0.97 -1.81 2.05
CA SER A 174 -0.76 -0.84 0.97
C SER A 174 0.62 -0.21 1.11
N MET A 175 1.49 -0.47 0.12
CA MET A 175 2.79 0.18 0.00
C MET A 175 2.68 1.71 0.09
N ARG A 176 1.64 2.29 -0.53
CA ARG A 176 1.40 3.74 -0.50
C ARG A 176 1.11 4.25 0.90
N ILE A 177 0.31 3.54 1.69
CA ILE A 177 0.10 3.92 3.10
C ILE A 177 1.40 3.78 3.90
N GLY A 178 2.20 2.75 3.64
CA GLY A 178 3.55 2.61 4.20
C GLY A 178 4.44 3.83 3.92
N MET A 179 4.43 4.35 2.69
CA MET A 179 5.16 5.56 2.33
C MET A 179 4.65 6.80 3.07
N LEU A 180 3.33 6.92 3.28
CA LEU A 180 2.72 8.05 3.99
C LEU A 180 3.02 8.07 5.49
N ARG A 181 3.36 6.92 6.10
CA ARG A 181 3.74 6.83 7.53
C ARG A 181 4.99 7.63 7.90
N LYS A 182 5.77 8.10 6.91
CA LYS A 182 6.89 9.02 7.16
C LYS A 182 6.43 10.42 7.60
N PHE A 183 5.16 10.76 7.39
CA PHE A 183 4.55 12.02 7.78
C PHE A 183 3.75 11.86 9.08
N SER A 184 3.61 12.96 9.82
CA SER A 184 2.72 12.98 10.98
C SER A 184 1.27 12.77 10.53
N PRO A 185 0.53 11.84 11.14
CA PRO A 185 -0.86 11.62 10.79
C PRO A 185 -1.71 12.84 11.15
N LEU A 186 -2.69 13.16 10.31
CA LEU A 186 -3.74 14.15 10.61
C LEU A 186 -4.61 13.68 11.78
N TYR A 187 -4.87 12.37 11.83
CA TYR A 187 -5.61 11.71 12.90
C TYR A 187 -4.93 10.41 13.25
N GLN A 188 -4.77 10.13 14.54
CA GLN A 188 -4.34 8.83 15.04
C GLN A 188 -5.18 8.44 16.25
N ARG A 189 -5.78 7.26 16.19
CA ARG A 189 -6.53 6.66 17.28
C ARG A 189 -5.53 6.19 18.33
N ASN A 190 -5.43 6.92 19.45
CA ASN A 190 -4.57 6.53 20.56
C ASN A 190 -5.09 5.23 21.22
N GLU A 191 -4.54 4.07 20.83
CA GLU A 191 -4.79 2.82 21.56
C GLU A 191 -4.03 2.79 22.90
N GLU A 192 -2.85 3.43 22.97
CA GLU A 192 -2.01 3.47 24.18
C GLU A 192 -2.73 4.10 25.39
N THR A 193 -3.65 5.04 25.18
CA THR A 193 -4.37 5.67 26.30
C THR A 193 -5.30 4.69 27.00
N LYS A 194 -5.79 3.63 26.33
CA LYS A 194 -6.62 2.61 26.98
C LYS A 194 -5.79 1.65 27.82
N LEU A 195 -4.68 1.15 27.31
CA LEU A 195 -3.78 0.26 28.07
C LEU A 195 -3.10 0.99 29.23
N ARG A 196 -2.64 2.24 29.06
CA ARG A 196 -2.15 3.07 30.18
C ARG A 196 -3.24 3.35 31.21
N LYS A 197 -4.48 3.60 30.82
CA LYS A 197 -5.60 3.80 31.77
C LYS A 197 -5.96 2.52 32.52
N ILE A 198 -5.89 1.35 31.88
CA ILE A 198 -6.12 0.05 32.54
C ILE A 198 -4.97 -0.26 33.51
N PHE A 199 -3.71 -0.09 33.09
CA PHE A 199 -2.55 -0.27 33.96
C PHE A 199 -2.57 0.69 35.17
N ASN A 200 -2.88 1.97 34.97
CA ASN A 200 -2.98 2.95 36.05
C ASN A 200 -4.17 2.70 37.00
N LYS A 201 -5.20 1.95 36.58
CA LYS A 201 -6.36 1.57 37.41
C LYS A 201 -6.15 0.24 38.15
N LEU A 202 -5.19 -0.58 37.73
CA LEU A 202 -4.81 -1.82 38.39
C LEU A 202 -3.65 -1.63 39.38
N LEU A 203 -2.85 -0.57 39.22
CA LEU A 203 -1.68 -0.27 40.04
C LEU A 203 -1.88 0.88 41.05
N GLY A 204 -3.08 1.47 41.13
CA GLY A 204 -3.46 2.50 42.10
C GLY A 204 -4.79 2.19 42.74
#